data_AF-A0A6M8BCA8-F1
#
_entry.id   AF-A0A6M8BCA8-F1
#
_cell.length_a   1.000
_cell.length_b   1.000
_cell.length_c   1.000
_cell.angle_alpha   90.00
_cell.angle_beta   90.00
_cell.angle_gamma   90.00
#
_symmetry.space_group_name_H-M   'P 1'
#
loop_
_entity.id
_entity.type
_entity.pdbx_description
1 polymer ?
#
loop_
_entity_poly.entity_id
_entity_poly.type
_entity_poly.pdbx_seq_one_letter_code
_entity_poly.pdbx_strand_id
1 'polypeptide(L)' 'MIDLRGIFKQPAFGGGGTPFQRLREFVKLAQAGTATQVLIDSDGAGEGKDFVAIAQINNTSIASFSTLNFVI' A
#
# COMPACT_ATOMS: atom_id res chain seq x y z
N MET A 1 7.99 10.37 -0.74
CA MET A 1 6.95 9.97 -1.70
C MET A 1 7.13 8.48 -1.97
N ILE A 2 6.05 7.70 -1.99
CA ILE A 2 6.06 6.24 -2.17
C ILE A 2 5.55 5.93 -3.57
N ASP A 3 6.38 5.36 -4.45
CA ASP A 3 5.98 4.99 -5.81
C ASP A 3 5.59 3.51 -5.88
N LEU A 4 4.33 3.24 -6.21
CA LEU A 4 3.75 1.90 -6.28
C LEU A 4 3.42 1.47 -7.71
N ARG A 5 3.72 2.30 -8.72
CA ARG A 5 3.40 1.99 -10.13
C ARG A 5 4.08 0.72 -10.61
N GLY A 6 5.27 0.40 -10.11
CA GLY A 6 5.96 -0.84 -10.43
C GLY A 6 5.18 -2.08 -9.98
N ILE A 7 4.58 -2.00 -8.79
CA ILE A 7 3.81 -3.09 -8.19
C ILE A 7 2.44 -3.21 -8.89
N PHE A 8 1.75 -2.09 -9.11
CA PHE A 8 0.45 -2.08 -9.79
C PHE A 8 0.50 -2.47 -11.28
N LYS A 9 1.68 -2.64 -11.86
CA LYS A 9 1.84 -3.24 -13.20
C LYS A 9 1.76 -4.76 -13.20
N GLN A 10 1.90 -5.42 -12.06
CA GLN A 10 1.85 -6.88 -12.01
C GLN A 10 0.41 -7.37 -12.23
N PRO A 11 0.20 -8.50 -12.94
CA PRO A 11 -1.15 -8.99 -13.24
C PRO A 11 -2.04 -9.20 -12.02
N ALA A 12 -1.46 -9.64 -10.89
CA ALA A 12 -2.18 -9.86 -9.63
C ALA A 12 -2.88 -8.60 -9.12
N PHE A 13 -2.29 -7.43 -9.30
CA PHE A 13 -2.91 -6.17 -8.91
C PHE A 13 -3.79 -5.59 -10.00
N GLY A 14 -3.78 -6.15 -11.21
CA GLY A 14 -4.39 -5.65 -12.44
C GLY A 14 -5.92 -5.55 -12.45
N GLY A 15 -6.58 -5.90 -11.34
CA GLY A 15 -8.03 -5.84 -11.18
C GLY A 15 -8.62 -4.50 -11.62
N GLY A 16 -9.85 -4.56 -12.15
CA GLY A 16 -10.55 -3.40 -12.69
C GLY A 16 -10.74 -2.28 -11.65
N GLY A 17 -11.02 -1.07 -12.13
CA GLY A 17 -11.17 0.11 -11.29
C GLY A 17 -10.08 1.15 -11.52
N THR A 18 -10.19 2.26 -10.80
CA THR A 18 -9.26 3.38 -10.85
C THR A 18 -8.00 3.09 -10.01
N PRO A 19 -6.86 3.74 -10.28
CA PRO A 19 -5.65 3.57 -9.46
C PRO A 19 -5.90 3.79 -7.96
N PHE A 20 -6.75 4.75 -7.59
CA PHE A 20 -7.09 5.00 -6.19
C PHE A 20 -7.95 3.91 -5.54
N GLN A 21 -8.78 3.20 -6.31
CA GLN A 21 -9.48 2.02 -5.79
C GLN A 21 -8.48 0.92 -5.49
N ARG A 22 -7.55 0.67 -6.42
CA ARG A 22 -6.47 -0.33 -6.26
C ARG A 22 -5.54 0.03 -5.09
N LEU A 23 -5.25 1.32 -4.86
CA LEU A 23 -4.54 1.77 -3.66
C LEU A 23 -5.28 1.39 -2.38
N ARG A 24 -6.60 1.61 -2.31
CA ARG A 24 -7.40 1.27 -1.12
C ARG A 24 -7.55 -0.22 -0.91
N GLU A 25 -7.53 -0.99 -2.00
CA GLU A 25 -7.75 -2.43 -2.00
C GLU A 25 -6.49 -3.20 -1.64
N PHE A 26 -5.37 -2.84 -2.27
CA PHE A 26 -4.13 -3.62 -2.19
C PHE A 26 -3.06 -3.03 -1.26
N VAL A 27 -3.25 -1.82 -0.72
CA VAL A 27 -2.25 -1.17 0.13
C VAL A 27 -2.82 -0.86 1.50
N LYS A 28 -2.07 -1.22 2.54
CA LYS A 28 -2.37 -0.84 3.92
C LYS A 28 -1.17 -0.15 4.55
N LEU A 29 -1.46 0.74 5.49
CA LEU A 29 -0.47 1.29 6.39
C LEU A 29 -0.72 0.74 7.79
N ALA A 30 0.36 0.43 8.52
CA ALA A 30 0.26 0.02 9.91
C ALA A 30 1.29 0.79 10.76
N GLN A 31 0.88 1.20 11.95
CA GLN A 31 1.79 1.78 12.93
C GLN A 31 2.60 0.65 13.60
N ALA A 32 3.92 0.75 13.59
CA ALA A 32 4.85 -0.17 14.24
C ALA A 32 5.78 0.63 15.16
N GLY A 33 5.38 0.79 16.42
CA GLY A 33 6.07 1.68 17.35
C GLY A 33 6.05 3.12 16.84
N THR A 34 7.22 3.75 16.68
CA THR A 34 7.35 5.09 16.10
C THR A 34 7.43 5.10 14.56
N ALA A 35 7.48 3.93 13.94
CA ALA A 35 7.56 3.79 12.49
C ALA A 35 6.19 3.49 11.86
N THR A 36 6.03 3.79 10.58
CA THR A 36 4.90 3.34 9.77
C THR A 36 5.36 2.30 8.76
N GLN A 37 4.67 1.18 8.68
CA GLN A 37 4.89 0.16 7.67
C GLN A 37 3.95 0.37 6.49
N VAL A 38 4.47 0.17 5.29
CA VAL A 38 3.69 0.06 4.05
C VAL A 38 3.54 -1.42 3.74
N LEU A 39 2.31 -1.89 3.70
CA LEU A 39 1.97 -3.27 3.41
C LEU A 39 1.25 -3.37 2.08
N ILE A 40 1.51 -4.47 1.37
CA ILE A 40 0.82 -4.82 0.13
C ILE A 40 0.16 -6.18 0.23
N ASP A 41 -1.01 -6.28 -0.40
CA ASP A 41 -1.74 -7.52 -0.59
C ASP A 41 -0.89 -8.49 -1.42
N SER A 42 -0.48 -9.61 -0.83
CA SER A 42 0.55 -10.48 -1.39
C SER A 42 0.04 -11.43 -2.47
N ASP A 43 -1.25 -11.73 -2.46
CA ASP A 43 -1.93 -12.56 -3.46
C ASP A 43 -2.66 -11.73 -4.52
N GLY A 44 -2.89 -10.43 -4.25
CA GLY A 44 -3.64 -9.53 -5.13
C GLY A 44 -5.12 -9.88 -5.23
N ALA A 45 -5.66 -10.64 -4.28
CA ALA A 45 -7.07 -11.04 -4.29
C ALA A 45 -8.01 -9.91 -3.88
N GLY A 46 -7.50 -8.85 -3.24
CA GLY A 46 -8.29 -7.70 -2.81
C GLY A 46 -9.24 -8.00 -1.64
N GLU A 47 -9.12 -9.18 -1.02
CA GLU A 47 -10.00 -9.63 0.06
C GLU A 47 -9.63 -9.03 1.43
N GLY A 48 -8.54 -8.27 1.50
CA GLY A 48 -8.16 -7.59 2.75
C GLY A 48 -7.43 -8.49 3.76
N LYS A 49 -7.00 -9.71 3.39
CA LYS A 49 -6.49 -10.74 4.31
C LYS A 49 -4.96 -10.83 4.34
N ASP A 50 -4.30 -10.96 3.19
CA ASP A 50 -2.90 -11.40 3.13
C ASP A 50 -1.94 -10.26 2.80
N PHE A 51 -1.58 -9.46 3.81
CA PHE A 51 -0.71 -8.30 3.64
C PHE A 51 0.72 -8.55 4.12
N VAL A 52 1.70 -8.19 3.29
CA VAL A 52 3.13 -8.26 3.63
C VAL A 52 3.74 -6.86 3.68
N ALA A 53 4.57 -6.59 4.69
CA ALA A 53 5.28 -5.34 4.80
C ALA A 53 6.41 -5.28 3.75
N ILE A 54 6.37 -4.26 2.89
CA ILE A 54 7.37 -4.04 1.83
C ILE A 54 8.32 -2.88 2.15
N ALA A 55 7.93 -2.01 3.09
CA ALA A 55 8.75 -0.89 3.53
C ALA A 55 8.41 -0.48 4.97
N GLN A 56 9.39 0.11 5.65
CA GLN A 56 9.22 0.75 6.95
C GLN A 56 9.76 2.19 6.89
N ILE A 57 8.95 3.13 7.34
CA ILE A 57 9.27 4.55 7.39
C ILE A 57 9.45 4.91 8.85
N ASN A 58 10.70 5.10 9.26
CA ASN A 58 11.07 5.31 10.65
C ASN A 58 10.61 6.68 11.16
N ASN A 59 10.29 6.73 12.45
CA ASN A 59 9.95 7.96 13.16
C ASN A 59 8.86 8.80 12.48
N THR A 60 7.86 8.13 11.89
CA THR A 60 6.76 8.74 11.15
C THR A 60 5.46 8.09 11.59
N SER A 61 4.51 8.93 12.00
CA SER A 61 3.17 8.49 12.38
C SER A 61 2.33 8.18 11.14
N ILE A 62 1.50 7.14 11.22
CA ILE A 62 0.53 6.79 10.17
C ILE A 62 -0.42 7.95 9.85
N ALA A 63 -0.72 8.79 10.84
CA ALA A 63 -1.57 9.98 10.67
C ALA A 63 -0.93 11.07 9.80
N SER A 64 0.37 10.98 9.53
CA SER A 64 1.07 11.88 8.60
C SER A 64 0.92 11.46 7.13
N PHE A 65 0.26 10.34 6.85
CA PHE A 65 0.03 9.86 5.49
C PHE A 65 -1.37 10.19 4.98
N SER A 66 -1.42 10.47 3.69
CA SER A 66 -2.61 10.67 2.87
C SER A 66 -2.37 10.07 1.49
N THR A 67 -3.39 10.10 0.62
CA THR A 67 -3.25 9.68 -0.77
C THR A 67 -2.20 10.48 -1.54
N LEU A 68 -1.88 11.71 -1.14
CA LEU A 68 -0.86 12.56 -1.76
C LEU A 68 0.57 12.03 -1.56
N ASN A 69 0.78 11.11 -0.62
CA ASN A 69 2.10 10.53 -0.37
C ASN A 69 2.44 9.39 -1.36
N PHE A 70 1.49 8.98 -2.19
CA PHE A 70 1.60 7.83 -3.11
C PHE A 70 1.57 8.25 -4.57
N VAL A 71 2.40 7.59 -5.38
CA VAL A 71 2.33 7.63 -6.84
C VAL A 71 1.88 6.27 -7.33
N ILE A 72 0.79 6.26 -8.10
CA ILE A 72 0.04 5.07 -8.53
C ILE A 72 -0.32 5.14 -10.00
#